data_AF-A0A9E3BX50-F1
#
_entry.id   AF-A0A9E3BX50-F1
#
_cell.length_a   1.000
_cell.length_b   1.000
_cell.length_c   1.000
_cell.angle_alpha   90.00
_cell.angle_beta   90.00
_cell.angle_gamma   90.00
#
_symmetry.space_group_name_H-M   'P 1'
#
loop_
_entity.id
_entity.type
_entity.pdbx_description
1 polymer ?
#
loop_
_entity_poly.entity_id
_entity_poly.type
_entity_poly.pdbx_seq_one_letter_code
_entity_poly.pdbx_strand_id
1 'polypeptide(L)'
;MKPGIHRTPDTDRVIYGTAFPEALAAEVERLGARAVLVLASGTLARETDTLERLRAALGNRLAGVYARIGPHTPRTDVVAAAAEARAATAD
;
A
#
# COMPACT_ATOMS: atom_id res chain seq x y z
N MET A 1 -27.85 -21.11 19.72
CA MET A 1 -26.88 -20.26 18.97
C MET A 1 -26.26 -19.26 19.93
N LYS A 2 -24.93 -19.10 19.93
CA LYS A 2 -24.28 -18.02 20.69
C LYS A 2 -24.43 -16.71 19.91
N PRO A 3 -24.84 -15.60 20.54
CA PRO A 3 -24.81 -14.30 19.87
C PRO A 3 -23.36 -13.90 19.57
N GLY A 4 -23.15 -13.29 18.40
CA GLY A 4 -21.84 -12.81 17.95
C GLY A 4 -22.00 -11.57 17.09
N ILE A 5 -21.02 -10.67 17.16
CA ILE A 5 -20.95 -9.46 16.34
C ILE A 5 -19.74 -9.60 15.44
N HIS A 6 -19.95 -9.45 14.14
CA HIS A 6 -18.89 -9.29 13.16
C HIS A 6 -18.90 -7.84 12.69
N ARG A 7 -17.75 -7.16 12.79
CA ARG A 7 -17.54 -5.83 12.22
C ARG A 7 -16.54 -5.96 11.08
N THR A 8 -16.97 -5.60 9.88
CA THR A 8 -16.05 -5.38 8.76
C THR A 8 -15.33 -4.04 8.94
N PRO A 9 -14.10 -3.88 8.43
CA PRO A 9 -13.47 -2.58 8.37
C PRO A 9 -14.32 -1.60 7.57
N ASP A 10 -14.31 -0.33 7.96
CA ASP A 10 -14.95 0.74 7.20
C ASP A 10 -14.11 1.01 5.94
N THR A 11 -14.52 0.44 4.81
CA THR A 11 -13.96 0.81 3.51
C THR A 11 -14.40 2.23 3.19
N ASP A 12 -13.49 3.20 3.33
CA ASP A 12 -13.79 4.63 3.12
C ASP A 12 -14.23 4.90 1.67
N ARG A 13 -13.49 4.39 0.68
CA ARG A 13 -13.79 4.64 -0.74
C ARG A 13 -13.26 3.57 -1.70
N VAL A 14 -13.97 3.38 -2.82
CA VAL A 14 -13.53 2.56 -3.97
C VAL A 14 -13.54 3.43 -5.23
N ILE A 15 -12.41 3.47 -5.95
CA ILE A 15 -12.27 4.15 -7.24
C ILE A 15 -12.17 3.08 -8.32
N TYR A 16 -12.99 3.16 -9.37
CA TYR A 16 -13.01 2.21 -10.48
C TYR A 16 -13.27 2.94 -11.80
N GLY A 17 -12.89 2.33 -12.92
CA GLY A 17 -12.98 2.93 -14.25
C GLY A 17 -11.89 3.96 -14.57
N THR A 18 -11.04 4.30 -13.59
CA THR A 18 -9.85 5.13 -13.76
C THR A 18 -8.59 4.26 -13.71
N ALA A 19 -7.58 4.60 -14.50
CA ALA A 19 -6.31 3.88 -14.45
C ALA A 19 -5.67 4.02 -13.06
N PHE A 20 -5.12 2.93 -12.51
CA PHE A 20 -4.61 2.93 -11.14
C PHE A 20 -3.58 4.05 -10.85
N PRO A 21 -2.62 4.40 -11.75
CA PRO A 21 -1.62 5.42 -11.44
C PRO A 21 -2.26 6.80 -11.25
N GLU A 22 -3.28 7.11 -12.05
CA GLU A 22 -4.05 8.36 -11.96
C GLU A 22 -4.88 8.39 -10.67
N ALA A 23 -5.58 7.30 -10.37
CA ALA A 23 -6.38 7.17 -9.15
C ALA A 23 -5.50 7.28 -7.89
N LEU A 24 -4.31 6.65 -7.90
CA LEU A 24 -3.34 6.72 -6.83
C LEU A 24 -2.82 8.14 -6.61
N ALA A 25 -2.39 8.83 -7.67
CA ALA A 25 -1.87 10.19 -7.56
C ALA A 25 -2.93 11.15 -7.00
N ALA A 26 -4.16 11.06 -7.50
CA ALA A 26 -5.27 11.87 -7.02
C ALA A 26 -5.63 11.56 -5.55
N GLU A 27 -5.55 10.29 -5.14
CA GLU A 27 -5.84 9.89 -3.76
C GLU A 27 -4.77 10.34 -2.77
N VAL A 28 -3.50 10.20 -3.13
CA VAL A 28 -2.38 10.69 -2.31
C VAL A 28 -2.45 12.21 -2.16
N GLU A 29 -2.81 12.94 -3.22
CA GLU A 29 -3.06 14.38 -3.14
C GLU A 29 -4.21 14.71 -2.18
N ARG A 30 -5.35 14.01 -2.31
CA ARG A 30 -6.53 14.22 -1.45
C ARG A 30 -6.22 13.98 0.02
N LEU A 31 -5.43 12.96 0.32
CA LEU A 31 -4.99 12.62 1.68
C LEU A 31 -3.90 13.58 2.20
N GLY A 32 -3.26 14.34 1.33
CA GLY A 32 -2.15 15.22 1.68
C GLY A 32 -0.87 14.46 2.07
N ALA A 33 -0.78 13.17 1.73
CA ALA A 33 0.37 12.32 2.05
C ALA A 33 1.60 12.72 1.24
N ARG A 34 2.77 12.66 1.87
CA ARG A 34 4.05 13.14 1.32
C ARG A 34 5.14 12.08 1.33
N ALA A 35 4.96 11.01 2.08
CA ALA A 35 5.92 9.94 2.27
C ALA A 35 5.20 8.58 2.26
N VAL A 36 4.81 8.10 1.09
CA VAL A 36 4.06 6.86 0.91
C VAL A 36 5.00 5.65 0.92
N LEU A 37 4.81 4.73 1.87
CA LEU A 37 5.40 3.39 1.80
C LEU A 37 4.43 2.43 1.10
N VAL A 38 4.88 1.78 0.02
CA VAL A 38 4.07 0.81 -0.71
C VAL A 38 4.35 -0.61 -0.26
N LEU A 39 3.31 -1.33 0.14
CA LEU A 39 3.34 -2.77 0.35
C LEU A 39 2.86 -3.47 -0.93
N ALA A 40 3.66 -4.40 -1.43
CA ALA A 40 3.32 -5.19 -2.61
C ALA A 40 3.66 -6.67 -2.42
N SER A 41 3.06 -7.55 -3.21
CA SER A 41 3.53 -8.94 -3.26
C SER A 41 4.82 -9.01 -4.08
N GLY A 42 5.70 -9.95 -3.73
CA GLY A 42 6.95 -10.16 -4.45
C GLY A 42 6.71 -10.56 -5.92
N THR A 43 5.66 -11.32 -6.20
CA THR A 43 5.28 -11.72 -7.56
C THR A 43 4.87 -10.51 -8.39
N LEU A 44 3.97 -9.65 -7.88
CA LEU A 44 3.56 -8.42 -8.56
C LEU A 44 4.76 -7.52 -8.88
N ALA A 45 5.70 -7.43 -7.93
CA ALA A 45 6.91 -6.64 -8.05
C ALA A 45 7.90 -7.16 -9.11
N ARG A 46 7.93 -8.48 -9.36
CA ARG A 46 8.90 -9.12 -10.28
C ARG A 46 8.34 -9.39 -11.67
N GLU A 47 7.03 -9.63 -11.77
CA GLU A 47 6.40 -10.14 -12.98
C GLU A 47 5.59 -9.07 -13.74
N THR A 48 5.51 -7.85 -13.21
CA THR A 48 4.75 -6.76 -13.83
C THR A 48 5.49 -5.43 -13.75
N ASP A 49 5.06 -4.48 -14.59
CA ASP A 49 5.50 -3.07 -14.58
C ASP A 49 4.79 -2.22 -13.51
N THR A 50 3.97 -2.83 -12.65
CA THR A 50 3.09 -2.11 -11.72
C THR A 50 3.87 -1.20 -10.79
N LEU A 51 5.02 -1.65 -10.28
CA LEU A 51 5.87 -0.83 -9.41
C LEU A 51 6.53 0.33 -10.15
N GLU A 52 6.81 0.19 -11.45
CA GLU A 52 7.38 1.28 -12.25
C GLU A 52 6.35 2.37 -12.49
N ARG A 53 5.11 1.99 -12.85
CA ARG A 53 3.99 2.92 -13.01
C ARG A 53 3.61 3.62 -11.70
N LEU A 54 3.63 2.89 -10.59
CA LEU A 54 3.48 3.39 -9.21
C LEU A 54 4.56 4.45 -8.90
N ARG A 55 5.85 4.13 -9.17
CA ARG A 55 6.97 5.05 -8.93
C ARG A 55 6.81 6.34 -9.73
N ALA A 56 6.42 6.23 -10.99
CA ALA A 56 6.17 7.39 -11.84
C ALA A 56 5.02 8.26 -11.30
N ALA A 57 3.94 7.65 -10.82
CA ALA A 57 2.78 8.38 -10.28
C ALA A 57 3.05 9.07 -8.94
N LEU A 58 3.80 8.42 -8.04
CA LEU A 58 4.11 8.98 -6.72
C LEU A 58 5.27 9.99 -6.76
N GLY A 59 6.21 9.82 -7.69
CA GLY A 59 7.37 10.71 -7.82
C GLY A 59 8.12 10.87 -6.51
N ASN A 60 8.28 12.12 -6.07
CA ASN A 60 8.97 12.48 -4.83
C ASN A 60 8.22 12.09 -3.54
N ARG A 61 6.97 11.61 -3.64
CA ARG A 61 6.19 11.16 -2.48
C ARG A 61 6.42 9.70 -2.13
N LEU A 62 7.18 8.95 -2.93
CA LEU A 62 7.49 7.56 -2.63
C LEU A 62 8.59 7.48 -1.57
N ALA A 63 8.21 7.07 -0.35
CA ALA A 63 9.15 6.82 0.73
C ALA A 63 9.87 5.47 0.60
N GLY A 64 9.21 4.48 0.00
CA GLY A 64 9.80 3.16 -0.22
C GLY A 64 8.83 2.11 -0.72
N VAL A 65 9.36 0.93 -1.05
CA VAL A 65 8.56 -0.23 -1.46
C VAL A 65 9.00 -1.47 -0.68
N TYR A 66 8.08 -2.03 0.09
CA TYR A 66 8.25 -3.30 0.77
C TYR A 66 7.50 -4.40 0.01
N ALA A 67 8.25 -5.22 -0.75
CA ALA A 67 7.70 -6.30 -1.57
C ALA A 67 8.11 -7.72 -1.11
N ARG A 68 8.40 -7.87 0.19
CA ARG A 68 8.97 -9.10 0.78
C ARG A 68 8.04 -9.80 1.77
N ILE A 69 6.74 -9.45 1.80
CA ILE A 69 5.76 -10.13 2.65
C ILE A 69 5.59 -11.57 2.17
N GLY A 70 5.87 -12.54 3.04
CA GLY A 70 5.68 -13.95 2.80
C GLY A 70 4.20 -14.35 2.71
N PRO A 71 3.91 -15.57 2.21
CA PRO A 71 2.55 -16.11 2.18
C PRO A 71 1.89 -16.06 3.55
N HIS A 72 0.59 -15.70 3.57
CA HIS A 72 -0.22 -15.57 4.80
C HIS A 72 0.21 -14.46 5.76
N THR A 73 0.98 -13.48 5.27
CA THR A 73 1.36 -12.27 6.02
C THR A 73 1.93 -12.59 7.41
N PRO A 74 3.08 -13.29 7.49
CA PRO A 74 3.71 -13.62 8.76
C PRO A 74 3.96 -12.37 9.61
N ARG A 75 3.77 -12.48 10.93
CA ARG A 75 3.96 -11.36 11.86
C ARG A 75 5.34 -10.73 11.75
N THR A 76 6.38 -11.52 11.50
CA THR A 76 7.75 -11.03 11.33
C THR A 76 7.88 -10.03 10.19
N ASP A 77 7.18 -10.28 9.08
CA ASP A 77 7.25 -9.46 7.88
C ASP A 77 6.46 -8.17 8.09
N VAL A 78 5.33 -8.24 8.80
CA VAL A 78 4.57 -7.06 9.23
C VAL A 78 5.43 -6.15 10.11
N VAL A 79 6.13 -6.73 11.09
CA VAL A 79 7.01 -5.97 11.99
C VAL A 79 8.16 -5.31 11.22
N ALA A 80 8.74 -6.03 10.25
CA ALA A 80 9.79 -5.51 9.39
C ALA A 80 9.29 -4.37 8.48
N ALA A 81 8.13 -4.54 7.85
CA ALA A 81 7.50 -3.50 7.03
C ALA A 81 7.17 -2.24 7.84
N ALA A 82 6.65 -2.41 9.06
CA ALA A 82 6.37 -1.29 9.97
C ALA A 82 7.66 -0.57 10.44
N ALA A 83 8.77 -1.30 10.61
CA ALA A 83 10.06 -0.69 10.89
C ALA A 83 10.58 0.12 9.69
N GLU A 84 10.43 -0.39 8.46
CA GLU A 84 10.79 0.31 7.24
C GLU A 84 9.95 1.60 7.06
N ALA A 85 8.64 1.54 7.33
CA ALA A 85 7.75 2.71 7.33
C ALA A 85 8.25 3.80 8.29
N ARG A 86 8.58 3.42 9.53
CA ARG A 86 9.10 4.35 10.54
C ARG A 86 10.44 4.96 10.13
N ALA A 87 11.35 4.14 9.60
CA ALA A 87 12.66 4.62 9.17
C ALA A 87 12.55 5.60 7.98
N ALA A 88 11.59 5.37 7.09
CA ALA A 88 11.31 6.23 5.95
C ALA A 88 10.42 7.44 6.29
N THR A 89 10.05 7.61 7.57
CA THR A 89 9.10 8.64 8.04
C THR A 89 7.81 8.66 7.22
N ALA A 90 7.32 7.46 6.86
CA ALA A 90 6.15 7.32 6.01
C ALA A 90 4.88 7.82 6.71
N ASP A 91 3.98 8.42 5.94
CA ASP A 91 2.69 9.00 6.36
C ASP A 91 1.49 8.48 5.56
#